data_AF-A0A3D4YHC1-F1
#
_entry.id   AF-A0A3D4YHC1-F1
#
_cell.length_a   1.000
_cell.length_b   1.000
_cell.length_c   1.000
_cell.angle_alpha   90.00
_cell.angle_beta   90.00
_cell.angle_gamma   90.00
#
_symmetry.space_group_name_H-M   'P 1'
#
loop_
_entity.id
_entity.type
_entity.pdbx_description
1 polymer ?
#
loop_
_entity_poly.entity_id
_entity_poly.type
_entity_poly.pdbx_seq_one_letter_code
_entity_poly.pdbx_strand_id
1 'polypeptide(L)' 'MKYYIIDAFSDRLFGGNQAGVCVLDDPISADLMQNIAIENKFSET' A
#
# COMPACT_ATOMS: atom_id res chain seq x y z
N MET A 1 4.88 9.68 7.42
CA MET A 1 4.20 8.78 6.46
C MET A 1 2.90 8.27 7.06
N LYS A 2 1.76 8.59 6.45
CA LYS A 2 0.48 7.95 6.77
C LYS A 2 0.31 6.72 5.88
N TYR A 3 -0.23 5.64 6.44
CA TYR A 3 -0.44 4.40 5.72
C TYR A 3 -1.90 3.98 5.78
N TYR A 4 -2.42 3.52 4.65
CA TYR A 4 -3.79 3.06 4.51
C TYR A 4 -3.80 1.72 3.78
N ILE A 5 -4.76 0.87 4.15
CA ILE A 5 -5.10 -0.34 3.42
C ILE A 5 -6.44 -0.05 2.73
N ILE A 6 -6.49 -0.28 1.43
CA ILE A 6 -7.71 -0.08 0.63
C ILE A 6 -8.13 -1.38 -0.03
N ASP A 7 -9.44 -1.58 -0.13
CA ASP A 7 -10.07 -2.62 -0.92
C ASP A 7 -10.43 -2.03 -2.30
N ALA A 8 -9.52 -2.12 -3.27
CA ALA A 8 -9.73 -1.57 -4.61
C ALA A 8 -10.82 -2.34 -5.37
N PHE A 9 -11.61 -1.63 -6.19
CA PHE A 9 -12.74 -2.18 -6.95
C PHE A 9 -13.86 -2.76 -6.08
N SER A 10 -13.97 -2.33 -4.82
CA SER A 10 -15.06 -2.72 -3.93
C SER A 10 -15.55 -1.56 -3.08
N ASP A 11 -16.85 -1.56 -2.78
CA ASP A 11 -17.51 -0.69 -1.81
C ASP A 11 -17.79 -1.40 -0.47
N ARG A 12 -17.39 -2.68 -0.36
CA ARG A 12 -17.50 -3.50 0.84
C ARG A 12 -16.12 -3.86 1.37
N LEU A 13 -16.02 -3.97 2.70
CA LEU A 13 -14.82 -4.49 3.35
C LEU A 13 -14.56 -5.94 2.94
N PHE A 14 -13.28 -6.28 2.79
CA PHE A 14 -12.81 -7.61 2.39
C PHE A 14 -13.35 -8.05 1.01
N GLY A 15 -13.56 -7.07 0.12
CA GLY A 15 -13.89 -7.29 -1.28
C GLY A 15 -12.79 -6.75 -2.20
N GLY A 16 -12.86 -7.09 -3.49
CA GLY A 16 -11.91 -6.56 -4.47
C GLY A 16 -10.47 -7.02 -4.23
N ASN A 17 -9.52 -6.10 -4.46
CA ASN A 17 -8.09 -6.36 -4.27
C ASN A 17 -7.49 -5.43 -3.21
N GLN A 18 -6.77 -5.99 -2.24
CA GLN A 18 -6.12 -5.21 -1.19
C GLN A 18 -4.83 -4.59 -1.68
N ALA A 19 -4.66 -3.30 -1.41
CA ALA A 19 -3.43 -2.58 -1.67
C ALA A 19 -3.05 -1.69 -0.49
N GLY A 20 -1.74 -1.58 -0.26
CA GLY A 20 -1.18 -0.57 0.61
C GLY A 20 -1.12 0.78 -0.09
N VAL A 21 -1.27 1.87 0.65
CA VAL A 21 -1.03 3.23 0.14
C VAL A 21 -0.25 4.02 1.18
N CYS A 22 1.00 4.36 0.83
CA CYS A 22 1.86 5.21 1.64
C CYS A 22 1.77 6.68 1.18
N VAL A 23 1.20 7.56 2.01
CA VAL A 23 1.21 9.01 1.74
C VAL A 23 2.48 9.61 2.34
N LEU A 24 3.32 10.12 1.45
CA LEU A 24 4.64 10.67 1.76
C LEU A 24 4.62 12.20 1.68
N ASP A 25 5.26 12.85 2.65
CA ASP A 25 5.50 14.30 2.62
C ASP A 25 6.70 14.63 1.70
N ASP A 26 7.68 13.72 1.66
CA ASP A 26 8.87 13.78 0.80
C ASP A 26 9.12 12.40 0.15
N PRO A 27 9.70 12.33 -1.06
CA PRO A 27 10.06 11.07 -1.70
C PRO A 27 11.05 10.24 -0.86
N ILE A 28 10.91 8.91 -0.93
CA ILE A 28 11.83 7.96 -0.31
C ILE A 28 12.61 7.17 -1.37
N SER A 29 13.68 6.48 -0.97
CA SER A 29 14.47 5.69 -1.91
C SER A 29 13.69 4.48 -2.45
N ALA A 30 13.98 4.09 -3.69
CA ALA A 30 13.35 2.91 -4.31
C ALA A 30 13.58 1.62 -3.50
N ASP A 31 14.77 1.45 -2.90
CA ASP A 31 15.06 0.32 -2.03
C ASP A 31 14.16 0.28 -0.80
N LEU A 32 13.89 1.45 -0.19
CA LEU A 32 12.96 1.53 0.93
C LEU A 32 11.52 1.26 0.48
N MET A 33 11.10 1.77 -0.68
CA MET A 33 9.78 1.45 -1.25
C MET A 33 9.61 -0.07 -1.44
N GLN A 34 10.63 -0.74 -1.99
CA GLN A 34 10.56 -2.20 -2.19
C GLN A 34 10.53 -2.98 -0.89
N ASN A 35 11.29 -2.56 0.12
CA ASN A 35 11.22 -3.19 1.44
C ASN A 35 9.84 -3.02 2.08
N ILE A 36 9.21 -1.84 1.92
CA ILE A 36 7.84 -1.59 2.41
C ILE A 36 6.82 -2.48 1.68
N ALA A 37 6.91 -2.60 0.35
CA ALA A 37 6.01 -3.45 -0.43
C ALA A 37 6.14 -4.93 -0.03
N ILE A 38 7.38 -5.42 0.15
CA ILE A 38 7.66 -6.80 0.61
C ILE A 38 7.07 -7.06 2.00
N GLU A 39 7.21 -6.12 2.93
CA GLU A 39 6.67 -6.26 4.30
C GLU A 39 5.14 -6.34 4.30
N ASN A 40 4.48 -5.52 3.47
CA ASN A 40 3.01 -5.49 3.41
C ASN A 40 2.40 -6.73 2.72
N LYS A 41 3.15 -7.39 1.82
CA LYS A 41 2.75 -8.64 1.13
C LYS A 41 1.43 -8.56 0.34
N PHE A 42 0.97 -7.36 0.01
CA PHE A 42 -0.05 -7.17 -1.00
C PHE A 42 0.55 -7.31 -2.40
N SER A 43 -0.30 -7.47 -3.40
CA SER A 43 0.14 -7.44 -4.80
C SER A 43 0.86 -6.12 -5.12
N GLU A 44 0.40 -5.02 -4.52
CA GLU A 44 0.99 -3.69 -4.64
C GLU A 44 0.88 -2.91 -3.31
N THR A 45 1.80 -1.97 -3.10
CA THR A 45 1.83 -1.03 -1.97
C THR A 45 2.40 0.31 -2.40
#